data_AF-A0A928ECT3-F1
#
_entry.id   AF-A0A928ECT3-F1
#
_cell.length_a   1.000
_cell.length_b   1.000
_cell.length_c   1.000
_cell.angle_alpha   90.00
_cell.angle_beta   90.00
_cell.angle_gamma   90.00
#
_symmetry.space_group_name_H-M   'P 1'
#
loop_
_entity.id
_entity.type
_entity.pdbx_description
1 polymer ?
#
loop_
_entity_poly.entity_id
_entity_poly.type
_entity_poly.pdbx_seq_one_letter_code
_entity_poly.pdbx_strand_id
1 'polypeptide(L)'
;MKQRRTAYWMQAGNALACAFFVVLAVCLLAAPALATEYRYVAHQGKVSSDYRGNTIPAFEQAAAAAGIYGIETDIWRTADGRYVCLHGEDT
;
A
#
# COMPACT_ATOMS: atom_id res chain seq x y z
N MET A 1 0.45 -1.48 -60.59
CA MET A 1 1.12 -0.57 -59.62
C MET A 1 0.26 -0.15 -58.41
N LYS A 2 -1.08 0.03 -58.53
CA LYS A 2 -1.97 0.40 -57.40
C LYS A 2 -2.08 -0.66 -56.28
N GLN A 3 -2.16 -1.95 -56.62
CA GLN A 3 -2.39 -3.07 -55.69
C GLN A 3 -1.23 -3.31 -54.68
N ARG A 4 0.01 -2.95 -55.04
CA ARG A 4 1.17 -3.08 -54.15
C ARG A 4 1.24 -1.97 -53.10
N ARG A 5 0.66 -0.79 -53.39
CA ARG A 5 0.61 0.31 -52.41
C ARG A 5 -0.35 -0.02 -51.27
N THR A 6 -1.53 -0.57 -51.55
CA THR A 6 -2.54 -0.93 -50.54
C THR A 6 -2.05 -2.01 -49.57
N ALA A 7 -1.35 -3.05 -50.05
CA ALA A 7 -0.78 -4.09 -49.20
C ALA A 7 0.29 -3.55 -48.23
N TYR A 8 1.10 -2.59 -48.69
CA TYR A 8 2.12 -1.93 -47.85
C TYR A 8 1.48 -1.09 -46.73
N TRP A 9 0.40 -0.35 -47.01
CA TRP A 9 -0.34 0.41 -45.99
C TRP A 9 -1.04 -0.49 -44.97
N MET A 10 -1.55 -1.65 -45.39
CA MET A 10 -2.14 -2.65 -44.47
C MET A 10 -1.08 -3.31 -43.59
N GLN A 11 0.08 -3.67 -44.14
CA GLN A 11 1.20 -4.21 -43.36
C GLN A 11 1.79 -3.19 -42.39
N ALA A 12 1.94 -1.93 -42.81
CA ALA A 12 2.41 -0.85 -41.95
C ALA A 12 1.41 -0.53 -40.82
N GLY A 13 0.10 -0.52 -41.12
CA GLY A 13 -0.95 -0.36 -40.11
C GLY A 13 -0.99 -1.50 -39.09
N ASN A 14 -0.85 -2.75 -39.55
CA ASN A 14 -0.77 -3.91 -38.64
C ASN A 14 0.50 -3.91 -37.80
N ALA A 15 1.64 -3.48 -38.36
CA ALA A 15 2.90 -3.38 -37.61
C ALA A 15 2.82 -2.30 -36.52
N LEU A 16 2.20 -1.15 -36.81
CA LEU A 16 1.97 -0.08 -35.83
C LEU A 16 1.00 -0.51 -34.73
N ALA A 17 -0.08 -1.22 -35.07
CA ALA A 17 -1.00 -1.78 -34.09
C ALA A 17 -0.31 -2.81 -33.19
N CYS A 18 0.47 -3.74 -33.76
CA CYS A 18 1.25 -4.70 -33.00
C CYS A 18 2.25 -4.03 -32.06
N ALA A 19 2.98 -3.00 -32.54
CA ALA A 19 3.91 -2.25 -31.71
C ALA A 19 3.21 -1.56 -30.54
N PHE A 20 2.03 -0.97 -30.78
CA PHE A 20 1.21 -0.36 -29.72
C PHE A 20 0.79 -1.39 -28.65
N PHE A 21 0.29 -2.55 -29.06
CA PHE A 21 -0.13 -3.60 -28.11
C PHE A 21 1.06 -4.18 -27.33
N VAL A 22 2.23 -4.30 -27.94
CA VAL A 22 3.44 -4.74 -27.24
C VAL A 22 3.88 -3.70 -26.20
N VAL A 23 3.89 -2.41 -26.55
CA VAL A 23 4.23 -1.34 -25.59
C VAL A 23 3.21 -1.30 -24.45
N LEU A 24 1.91 -1.37 -24.76
CA LEU A 24 0.86 -1.38 -23.74
C LEU A 24 0.98 -2.59 -22.81
N ALA A 25 1.25 -3.79 -23.35
CA ALA A 25 1.46 -4.99 -22.55
C ALA A 25 2.70 -4.87 -21.66
N VAL A 26 3.81 -4.34 -22.17
CA VAL A 26 5.02 -4.08 -21.38
C VAL A 26 4.74 -3.06 -20.27
N CYS A 27 4.02 -1.97 -20.55
CA CYS A 27 3.65 -0.99 -19.54
C CYS A 27 2.73 -1.58 -18.46
N LEU A 28 1.74 -2.40 -18.84
CA LEU A 28 0.83 -3.06 -17.89
C LEU A 28 1.56 -4.11 -17.03
N LEU A 29 2.51 -4.86 -17.60
CA LEU A 29 3.28 -5.87 -16.89
C LEU A 29 4.39 -5.28 -16.01
N ALA A 30 4.94 -4.10 -16.36
CA ALA A 30 5.97 -3.41 -15.58
C ALA A 30 5.40 -2.47 -14.50
N ALA A 31 4.14 -2.04 -14.62
CA ALA A 31 3.46 -1.18 -13.64
C ALA A 31 3.54 -1.67 -12.17
N PRO A 32 3.32 -2.96 -11.84
CA PRO A 32 3.36 -3.39 -10.43
C PRO A 32 4.75 -3.30 -9.80
N ALA A 33 5.84 -3.26 -10.58
CA ALA A 33 7.20 -3.16 -10.05
C ALA A 33 7.57 -1.75 -9.54
N LEU A 34 6.78 -0.73 -9.89
CA LEU A 34 6.95 0.66 -9.42
C LEU A 34 6.00 1.01 -8.26
N ALA A 35 5.08 0.12 -7.89
CA ALA A 35 4.20 0.35 -6.76
C ALA A 35 4.99 0.24 -5.46
N THR A 36 5.10 1.35 -4.73
CA THR A 36 5.61 1.32 -3.36
C THR A 36 4.55 0.70 -2.45
N GLU A 37 4.87 -0.38 -1.76
CA GLU A 37 3.97 -1.00 -0.77
C GLU A 37 3.88 -0.09 0.46
N TYR A 38 2.69 0.48 0.71
CA TYR A 38 2.42 1.22 1.93
C TYR A 38 1.89 0.28 3.01
N ARG A 39 2.42 0.41 4.22
CA ARG A 39 1.97 -0.33 5.40
C ARG A 39 1.39 0.64 6.42
N TYR A 40 0.20 0.33 6.91
CA TYR A 40 -0.46 1.13 7.94
C TYR A 40 -0.14 0.57 9.32
N VAL A 41 0.28 1.44 10.23
CA VAL A 41 0.58 1.09 11.63
C VAL A 41 -0.38 1.86 12.52
N ALA A 42 -1.07 1.17 13.43
CA ALA A 42 -2.02 1.77 14.35
C ALA A 42 -1.27 2.50 15.48
N HIS A 43 -1.27 3.83 15.44
CA HIS A 43 -0.61 4.68 16.44
C HIS A 43 -1.31 4.57 17.81
N GLN A 44 -0.56 4.13 18.82
CA GLN A 44 -1.00 3.74 20.16
C GLN A 44 -2.09 2.65 20.14
N GLY A 45 -2.11 1.82 19.09
CA GLY A 45 -3.16 0.83 18.84
C GLY A 45 -4.52 1.40 18.45
N LYS A 46 -4.65 2.72 18.22
CA LYS A 46 -5.95 3.30 17.90
C LYS A 46 -6.29 3.13 16.42
N VAL A 47 -7.44 2.53 16.15
CA VAL A 47 -8.08 2.49 14.81
C VAL A 47 -9.30 3.41 14.70
N SER A 48 -9.84 3.88 15.84
CA SER A 48 -10.87 4.93 15.91
C SER A 48 -10.67 5.78 17.17
N SER A 49 -11.37 6.92 17.24
CA SER A 49 -11.39 7.81 18.40
C SER A 49 -12.13 7.25 19.62
N ASP A 50 -12.85 6.15 19.47
CA ASP A 50 -13.66 5.55 20.54
C ASP A 50 -12.78 4.79 21.56
N TYR A 51 -11.54 4.49 21.19
CA TYR A 51 -10.59 3.75 21.99
C TYR A 51 -9.50 4.67 22.53
N ARG A 52 -9.23 4.56 23.84
CA ARG A 52 -8.05 5.20 24.44
C ARG A 52 -6.80 4.44 24.00
N GLY A 53 -5.76 5.17 23.59
CA GLY A 53 -4.50 4.58 23.12
C GLY A 53 -3.75 3.88 24.25
N ASN A 54 -2.83 2.98 23.89
CA ASN A 54 -2.01 2.21 24.82
C ASN A 54 -2.84 1.34 25.79
N THR A 55 -4.01 0.87 25.34
CA THR A 55 -4.89 -0.02 26.10
C THR A 55 -5.09 -1.34 25.37
N ILE A 56 -5.37 -2.40 26.13
CA ILE A 56 -5.66 -3.74 25.56
C ILE A 56 -6.80 -3.68 24.53
N PRO A 57 -7.96 -3.02 24.79
CA PRO A 57 -9.02 -2.94 23.79
C PRO A 57 -8.61 -2.24 22.49
N ALA A 58 -7.75 -1.22 22.55
CA ALA A 58 -7.22 -0.59 21.35
C ALA A 58 -6.36 -1.57 20.55
N PHE A 59 -5.48 -2.32 21.22
CA PHE A 59 -4.64 -3.33 20.56
C PHE A 59 -5.47 -4.45 19.93
N GLU A 60 -6.50 -4.95 20.62
CA GLU A 60 -7.39 -5.99 20.09
C GLU A 60 -8.14 -5.50 18.84
N GLN A 61 -8.63 -4.25 18.86
CA GLN A 61 -9.27 -3.64 17.71
C GLN A 61 -8.31 -3.45 16.54
N ALA A 62 -7.10 -2.98 16.80
CA ALA A 62 -6.08 -2.85 15.76
C ALA A 62 -5.66 -4.20 15.17
N ALA A 63 -5.58 -5.25 15.99
CA ALA A 63 -5.26 -6.61 15.54
C ALA A 63 -6.39 -7.20 14.68
N ALA A 64 -7.65 -6.84 14.94
CA ALA A 64 -8.80 -7.28 14.15
C ALA A 64 -9.05 -6.44 12.89
N ALA A 65 -8.47 -5.24 12.79
CA ALA A 65 -8.73 -4.31 11.71
C ALA A 65 -8.06 -4.71 10.40
N ALA A 66 -8.85 -4.83 9.34
CA ALA A 66 -8.34 -5.10 8.00
C ALA A 66 -7.43 -3.95 7.51
N GLY A 67 -6.29 -4.29 6.93
CA GLY A 67 -5.34 -3.32 6.35
C GLY A 67 -4.34 -2.73 7.35
N ILE A 68 -4.46 -3.03 8.66
CA ILE A 68 -3.43 -2.70 9.64
C ILE A 68 -2.32 -3.75 9.57
N TYR A 69 -1.10 -3.30 9.31
CA TYR A 69 0.09 -4.14 9.25
C TYR A 69 0.70 -4.37 10.63
N GLY A 70 0.63 -3.36 11.50
CA GLY A 70 1.24 -3.42 12.82
C GLY A 70 0.61 -2.46 13.82
N ILE A 71 1.00 -2.64 15.08
CA ILE A 71 0.56 -1.83 16.21
C ILE A 71 1.79 -1.10 16.74
N GLU A 72 1.68 0.20 16.90
CA GLU A 72 2.66 1.02 17.61
C GLU A 72 2.15 1.30 19.03
N THR A 73 3.07 1.39 19.98
CA THR A 73 2.80 1.66 21.39
C THR A 73 3.98 2.40 22.02
N ASP A 74 3.68 3.20 23.03
CA ASP A 74 4.67 3.94 23.80
C ASP A 74 5.04 3.19 25.07
N ILE A 75 6.33 2.95 25.31
CA ILE A 75 6.79 2.22 26.49
C ILE A 75 7.45 3.16 27.49
N TRP A 76 6.97 3.14 28.73
CA TRP A 76 7.54 3.88 29.87
C TRP A 76 8.02 2.93 30.96
N ARG A 77 9.00 3.38 31.73
CA ARG A 77 9.53 2.63 32.87
C ARG A 77 9.08 3.26 34.18
N THR A 78 8.46 2.48 35.05
CA THR A 78 8.00 2.91 36.37
C THR A 78 9.16 2.98 37.38
N ALA A 79 8.92 3.60 38.53
CA ALA A 79 9.93 3.76 39.59
C ALA A 79 10.40 2.41 40.19
N ASP A 80 9.53 1.41 40.21
CA ASP A 80 9.84 0.03 40.59
C ASP A 80 10.41 -0.81 39.42
N GLY A 81 10.69 -0.18 38.28
CA GLY A 81 11.43 -0.75 37.16
C GLY A 81 10.61 -1.56 36.16
N ARG A 82 9.27 -1.58 36.29
CA ARG A 82 8.36 -2.25 35.35
C ARG A 82 8.14 -1.43 34.09
N TYR A 83 7.82 -2.10 32.99
CA TYR A 83 7.43 -1.44 31.74
C TYR A 83 5.92 -1.37 31.63
N VAL A 84 5.42 -0.22 31.21
CA VAL A 84 3.99 0.06 31.00
C VAL A 84 3.79 0.73 29.65
N CYS A 85 2.62 0.54 29.04
CA CYS A 85 2.23 1.31 27.85
C CYS A 85 1.65 2.66 28.27
N LEU A 86 2.31 3.76 27.93
CA LEU A 86 1.90 5.12 28.29
C LEU A 86 2.59 6.12 27.35
N HIS A 87 1.88 7.11 26.83
CA HIS A 87 2.48 8.11 25.91
C HIS A 87 3.20 9.24 26.65
N GLY A 88 2.67 9.70 27.78
CA GLY A 88 3.20 10.81 28.58
C GLY A 88 2.18 11.36 29.57
N GLU A 89 2.49 12.50 30.21
CA GLU A 89 1.65 13.12 31.26
C GLU A 89 0.43 13.89 30.73
N ASP A 90 0.26 14.04 29.41
CA ASP A 90 -0.80 14.87 28.86
C ASP A 90 -1.95 14.01 28.30
N THR A 91 -3.06 13.99 29.05
CA THR A 91 -4.42 13.80 28.49
C THR A 91 -5.07 15.12 28.23
#